data_AF-A0A3S1RYH9-F1
#
_entry.id   AF-A0A3S1RYH9-F1
#
_cell.length_a   1.000
_cell.length_b   1.000
_cell.length_c   1.000
_cell.angle_alpha   90.00
_cell.angle_beta   90.00
_cell.angle_gamma   90.00
#
_symmetry.space_group_name_H-M   'P 1'
#
loop_
_entity.id
_entity.type
_entity.pdbx_description
1 polymer ?
#
loop_
_entity_poly.entity_id
_entity_poly.type
_entity_poly.pdbx_seq_one_letter_code
_entity_poly.pdbx_strand_id
1 'polypeptide(L)'
;MDHPNATMTSPSGSTSAEAQAFLDAHPEIEAFDIVLTDANGVGRGKIVRRHELKSIFEGGRHMPISILGLDITGEDVHETGLIWTTGDGDLRAWPIPGTLVPLYGTSPPRGQLLMAMYMLDGRTTSSDPRLALARQVDILAAKGLYPAGAFELEFFLLANERDADGKVQPARAVLDGRVSGKTEVYSVDHLHG
;
A
#
# COMPACT_ATOMS: atom_id res chain seq x y z
N MET A 1 37.59 9.94 -0.29
CA MET A 1 37.52 9.29 -1.62
C MET A 1 36.15 9.61 -2.18
N ASP A 2 36.11 10.50 -3.17
CA ASP A 2 34.87 10.86 -3.86
C ASP A 2 34.33 9.63 -4.59
N HIS A 3 33.16 9.16 -4.16
CA HIS A 3 32.39 8.24 -4.97
C HIS A 3 31.72 9.08 -6.07
N PRO A 4 31.93 8.76 -7.36
CA PRO A 4 31.27 9.47 -8.45
C PRO A 4 29.75 9.37 -8.26
N ASN A 5 29.06 10.49 -8.49
CA ASN A 5 27.60 10.62 -8.56
C ASN A 5 27.07 9.67 -9.65
N ALA A 6 26.97 8.37 -9.35
CA ALA A 6 26.13 7.47 -10.11
C ALA A 6 24.72 8.02 -9.94
N THR A 7 24.11 8.45 -11.05
CA THR A 7 22.69 8.80 -11.08
C THR A 7 21.94 7.57 -10.58
N MET A 8 21.53 7.59 -9.30
CA MET A 8 20.86 6.46 -8.67
C MET A 8 19.55 6.24 -9.41
N THR A 9 19.54 5.24 -10.27
CA THR A 9 18.32 4.83 -10.96
C THR A 9 17.46 4.12 -9.95
N SER A 10 16.17 4.44 -9.91
CA SER A 10 15.24 3.78 -8.98
C SER A 10 15.25 2.27 -9.21
N PRO A 11 15.52 1.43 -8.20
CA PRO A 11 15.51 -0.03 -8.34
C PRO A 11 14.09 -0.58 -8.58
N SER A 12 13.05 0.22 -8.39
CA SER A 12 11.67 -0.13 -8.75
C SER A 12 11.34 0.16 -10.22
N GLY A 13 12.20 0.90 -10.93
CA GLY A 13 11.93 1.41 -12.28
C GLY A 13 11.11 2.70 -12.33
N SER A 14 10.80 3.33 -11.18
CA SER A 14 10.07 4.60 -11.15
C SER A 14 10.87 5.75 -11.74
N THR A 15 10.20 6.71 -12.37
CA THR A 15 10.86 7.85 -13.01
C THR A 15 10.28 9.18 -12.55
N SER A 16 11.12 10.21 -12.45
CA SER A 16 10.67 11.57 -12.11
C SER A 16 9.70 12.17 -13.15
N ALA A 17 9.66 11.61 -14.37
CA ALA A 17 8.68 11.96 -15.38
C ALA A 17 7.24 11.64 -14.95
N GLU A 18 7.02 10.52 -14.24
CA GLU A 18 5.71 10.16 -13.68
C GLU A 18 5.25 11.22 -12.65
N ALA A 19 6.14 11.59 -11.73
CA ALA A 19 5.86 12.63 -10.75
C ALA A 19 5.53 13.98 -11.42
N GLN A 20 6.32 14.39 -12.42
CA GLN A 20 6.10 15.64 -13.14
C GLN A 20 4.73 15.64 -13.84
N ALA A 21 4.43 14.59 -14.61
CA ALA A 21 3.16 14.47 -15.33
C ALA A 21 1.96 14.52 -14.37
N PHE A 22 2.06 13.86 -13.21
CA PHE A 22 1.02 13.92 -12.19
C PHE A 22 0.84 15.32 -11.62
N LEU A 23 1.94 15.99 -11.25
CA LEU A 23 1.89 17.32 -10.66
C LEU A 23 1.28 18.34 -11.64
N ASP A 24 1.58 18.20 -12.94
CA ASP A 24 1.02 19.06 -13.99
C ASP A 24 -0.48 18.80 -14.20
N ALA A 25 -0.92 17.55 -14.11
CA ALA A 25 -2.33 17.16 -14.24
C ALA A 25 -3.18 17.52 -13.01
N HIS A 26 -2.57 17.57 -11.82
CA HIS A 26 -3.24 17.78 -10.53
C HIS A 26 -2.62 18.94 -9.74
N PRO A 27 -2.76 20.19 -10.21
CA PRO A 27 -2.20 21.36 -9.51
C PRO A 27 -2.80 21.60 -8.12
N GLU A 28 -4.02 21.11 -7.86
CA GLU A 28 -4.76 21.24 -6.61
C GLU A 28 -4.26 20.35 -5.46
N ILE A 29 -3.46 19.32 -5.75
CA ILE A 29 -2.99 18.35 -4.75
C ILE A 29 -1.74 18.88 -4.05
N GLU A 30 -1.84 19.09 -2.74
CA GLU A 30 -0.73 19.66 -1.93
C GLU A 30 0.00 18.63 -1.06
N ALA A 31 -0.52 17.41 -0.95
CA ALA A 31 0.03 16.36 -0.11
C ALA A 31 -0.19 14.96 -0.69
N PHE A 32 0.67 14.03 -0.32
CA PHE A 32 0.70 12.66 -0.82
C PHE A 32 0.81 11.66 0.32
N ASP A 33 -0.07 10.68 0.36
CA ASP A 33 0.01 9.53 1.26
C ASP A 33 0.98 8.52 0.62
N ILE A 34 2.22 8.42 1.13
CA ILE A 34 3.17 7.37 0.70
C ILE A 34 2.93 6.12 1.54
N VAL A 35 2.74 4.97 0.89
CA VAL A 35 2.27 3.74 1.56
C VAL A 35 3.13 2.54 1.20
N LEU A 36 3.63 1.85 2.21
CA LEU A 36 4.21 0.51 2.16
C LEU A 36 3.16 -0.49 2.68
N THR A 37 3.14 -1.70 2.17
CA THR A 37 2.27 -2.78 2.71
C THR A 37 3.12 -3.75 3.51
N ASP A 38 2.77 -3.96 4.78
CA ASP A 38 3.47 -4.91 5.64
C ASP A 38 2.98 -6.37 5.45
N ALA A 39 3.58 -7.31 6.17
CA ALA A 39 3.23 -8.73 6.10
C ALA A 39 1.80 -9.06 6.57
N ASN A 40 1.15 -8.17 7.31
CA ASN A 40 -0.23 -8.30 7.74
C ASN A 40 -1.22 -7.70 6.71
N GLY A 41 -0.72 -7.15 5.60
CA GLY A 41 -1.52 -6.44 4.62
C GLY A 41 -1.90 -5.02 5.04
N VAL A 42 -1.30 -4.50 6.12
CA VAL A 42 -1.58 -3.15 6.63
C VAL A 42 -0.74 -2.14 5.87
N GLY A 43 -1.41 -1.10 5.35
CA GLY A 43 -0.75 0.06 4.77
C GLY A 43 -0.09 0.91 5.86
N ARG A 44 1.22 1.15 5.73
CA ARG A 44 2.04 1.92 6.67
C ARG A 44 2.82 2.99 5.93
N GLY A 45 2.96 4.17 6.50
CA GLY A 45 3.71 5.23 5.87
C GLY A 45 3.44 6.60 6.49
N LYS A 46 3.49 7.64 5.66
CA LYS A 46 3.34 9.02 6.11
C LYS A 46 2.80 9.90 5.00
N ILE A 47 2.28 11.05 5.40
CA ILE A 47 1.89 12.12 4.48
C ILE A 47 3.13 12.98 4.20
N VAL A 48 3.43 13.22 2.92
CA VAL A 48 4.50 14.12 2.46
C VAL A 48 3.90 15.30 1.71
N ARG A 49 4.63 16.42 1.66
CA ARG A 49 4.21 17.63 0.97
C ARG A 49 4.53 17.57 -0.52
N ARG A 50 3.79 18.35 -1.32
CA ARG A 50 3.94 18.39 -2.78
C ARG A 50 5.37 18.59 -3.28
N HIS A 51 6.13 19.48 -2.64
CA HIS A 51 7.51 19.76 -3.06
C HIS A 51 8.47 18.59 -2.80
N GLU A 52 8.10 17.63 -1.94
CA GLU A 52 8.91 16.44 -1.64
C GLU A 52 8.72 15.33 -2.70
N LEU A 53 7.64 15.37 -3.49
CA LEU A 53 7.30 14.25 -4.39
C LEU A 53 8.43 13.97 -5.38
N LYS A 54 8.97 15.01 -6.03
CA LYS A 54 10.01 14.84 -7.04
C LYS A 54 11.30 14.26 -6.47
N SER A 55 11.73 14.71 -5.28
CA SER A 55 12.94 14.19 -4.64
C SER A 55 12.78 12.74 -4.19
N ILE A 56 11.56 12.31 -3.86
CA ILE A 56 11.27 10.90 -3.57
C ILE A 56 11.46 10.02 -4.82
N PHE A 57 11.06 10.49 -6.01
CA PHE A 57 11.29 9.77 -7.26
C PHE A 57 12.77 9.76 -7.69
N GLU A 58 13.54 10.78 -7.33
CA GLU A 58 14.96 10.91 -7.69
C GLU A 58 15.90 10.17 -6.73
N GLY A 59 15.57 10.16 -5.43
CA GLY A 59 16.48 9.69 -4.38
C GLY A 59 15.90 8.63 -3.44
N GLY A 60 14.62 8.28 -3.60
CA GLY A 60 13.88 7.47 -2.63
C GLY A 60 13.63 8.20 -1.30
N ARG A 61 13.01 7.52 -0.36
CA ARG A 61 12.74 8.02 0.99
C ARG A 61 13.34 7.08 2.03
N HIS A 62 14.19 7.60 2.91
CA HIS A 62 14.65 6.83 4.06
C HIS A 62 13.50 6.53 5.02
N MET A 63 13.42 5.28 5.45
CA MET A 63 12.40 4.72 6.31
C MET A 63 13.05 3.68 7.24
N PRO A 64 12.64 3.60 8.51
CA PRO A 64 13.16 2.60 9.43
C PRO A 64 12.76 1.21 8.96
N ILE A 65 13.68 0.24 9.03
CA ILE A 65 13.41 -1.14 8.60
C ILE A 65 12.30 -1.79 9.42
N SER A 66 12.15 -1.39 10.69
CA SER A 66 11.10 -1.85 11.60
C SER A 66 9.68 -1.66 11.08
N ILE A 67 9.44 -0.69 10.18
CA ILE A 67 8.09 -0.40 9.66
C ILE A 67 7.42 -1.61 8.98
N LEU A 68 8.20 -2.58 8.48
CA LEU A 68 7.71 -3.80 7.86
C LEU A 68 7.71 -5.02 8.80
N GLY A 69 8.11 -4.84 10.06
CA GLY A 69 8.23 -5.88 11.08
C GLY A 69 7.28 -5.71 12.27
N LEU A 70 6.17 -5.00 12.06
CA LEU A 70 5.19 -4.72 13.11
C LEU A 70 4.09 -5.79 13.15
N ASP A 71 3.49 -5.99 14.31
CA ASP A 71 2.29 -6.82 14.46
C ASP A 71 1.04 -6.10 13.94
N ILE A 72 -0.11 -6.77 14.03
CA ILE A 72 -1.39 -6.24 13.57
C ILE A 72 -1.84 -4.97 14.34
N THR A 73 -1.39 -4.80 15.58
CA THR A 73 -1.68 -3.62 16.39
C THR A 73 -0.70 -2.48 16.15
N GLY A 74 0.41 -2.76 15.45
CA GLY A 74 1.47 -1.81 15.15
C GLY A 74 2.61 -1.82 16.17
N GLU A 75 2.69 -2.83 17.03
CA GLU A 75 3.78 -3.02 17.97
C GLU A 75 4.97 -3.74 17.31
N ASP A 76 6.16 -3.42 17.82
CA ASP A 76 7.41 -4.02 17.39
C ASP A 76 7.46 -5.52 17.74
N VAL A 77 7.71 -6.37 16.74
CA VAL A 77 7.90 -7.81 16.97
C VAL A 77 9.39 -8.11 17.14
N HIS A 78 9.81 -8.46 18.36
CA HIS A 78 11.21 -8.67 18.71
C HIS A 78 11.89 -9.77 17.87
N GLU A 79 11.18 -10.86 17.61
CA GLU A 79 11.64 -12.05 16.89
C GLU A 79 11.96 -11.78 15.41
N THR A 80 11.53 -10.65 14.86
CA THR A 80 11.93 -10.23 13.51
C THR A 80 13.43 -9.91 13.43
N GLY A 81 14.06 -9.60 14.56
CA GLY A 81 15.46 -9.17 14.63
C GLY A 81 15.73 -7.77 14.03
N LEU A 82 14.72 -7.10 13.47
CA LEU A 82 14.88 -5.86 12.71
C LEU A 82 15.22 -4.63 13.57
N ILE A 83 14.94 -4.72 14.87
CA ILE A 83 15.13 -3.59 15.80
C ILE A 83 16.39 -3.80 16.62
N TRP A 84 16.44 -4.90 17.37
CA TRP A 84 17.51 -5.11 18.36
C TRP A 84 18.77 -5.76 17.77
N THR A 85 18.65 -6.52 16.68
CA THR A 85 19.80 -7.18 16.03
C THR A 85 20.43 -6.30 14.96
N THR A 86 19.62 -5.58 14.19
CA THR A 86 20.11 -4.68 13.11
C THR A 86 20.15 -3.20 13.50
N GLY A 87 19.67 -2.84 14.69
CA GLY A 87 19.72 -1.47 15.23
C GLY A 87 18.71 -0.50 14.61
N ASP A 88 17.62 -1.01 14.03
CA ASP A 88 16.60 -0.25 13.29
C ASP A 88 17.19 0.75 12.27
N GLY A 89 18.13 0.26 11.45
CA GLY A 89 18.75 1.07 10.41
C GLY A 89 17.77 1.50 9.33
N ASP A 90 17.96 2.72 8.81
CA ASP A 90 17.18 3.21 7.69
C ASP A 90 17.49 2.42 6.41
N LEU A 91 16.44 1.90 5.79
CA LEU A 91 16.44 1.44 4.40
C LEU A 91 15.89 2.54 3.50
N ARG A 92 15.77 2.25 2.20
CA ARG A 92 15.27 3.22 1.22
C ARG A 92 14.03 2.71 0.52
N ALA A 93 12.92 3.40 0.75
CA ALA A 93 11.66 3.18 0.06
C ALA A 93 11.67 3.91 -1.29
N TRP A 94 11.24 3.22 -2.35
CA TRP A 94 11.14 3.76 -3.70
C TRP A 94 9.71 3.69 -4.22
N PRO A 95 9.26 4.67 -5.02
CA PRO A 95 7.94 4.66 -5.65
C PRO A 95 7.71 3.41 -6.48
N ILE A 96 6.50 2.85 -6.46
CA ILE A 96 6.11 1.80 -7.39
C ILE A 96 5.55 2.48 -8.65
N PRO A 97 6.10 2.19 -9.85
CA PRO A 97 5.64 2.83 -11.08
C PRO A 97 4.14 2.66 -11.32
N GLY A 98 3.48 3.73 -11.75
CA GLY A 98 2.07 3.73 -12.12
C GLY A 98 1.10 3.66 -10.94
N THR A 99 1.58 3.86 -9.71
CA THR A 99 0.72 3.84 -8.51
C THR A 99 0.45 5.24 -7.95
N LEU A 100 1.03 6.28 -8.55
CA LEU A 100 0.74 7.66 -8.19
C LEU A 100 -0.65 8.06 -8.71
N VAL A 101 -1.63 8.22 -7.82
CA VAL A 101 -3.02 8.48 -8.17
C VAL A 101 -3.65 9.55 -7.25
N PRO A 102 -4.64 10.33 -7.71
CA PRO A 102 -5.42 11.20 -6.82
C PRO A 102 -6.28 10.36 -5.87
N LEU A 103 -6.41 10.78 -4.61
CA LEU A 103 -7.34 10.18 -3.66
C LEU A 103 -8.74 10.80 -3.77
N TYR A 104 -9.75 9.95 -3.81
CA TYR A 104 -11.14 10.39 -3.78
C TYR A 104 -11.58 10.72 -2.35
N GLY A 105 -12.42 11.74 -2.18
CA GLY A 105 -13.06 12.05 -0.90
C GLY A 105 -12.16 12.69 0.17
N THR A 106 -10.95 13.15 -0.19
CA THR A 106 -10.06 13.87 0.73
C THR A 106 -10.25 15.38 0.66
N SER A 107 -10.30 16.05 1.81
CA SER A 107 -10.26 17.52 1.93
C SER A 107 -9.22 17.92 2.98
N PRO A 108 -8.13 18.63 2.62
CA PRO A 108 -7.78 19.07 1.26
C PRO A 108 -7.47 17.89 0.30
N PRO A 109 -7.50 18.10 -1.02
CA PRO A 109 -7.15 17.08 -2.02
C PRO A 109 -5.75 16.49 -1.78
N ARG A 110 -5.64 15.17 -1.82
CA ARG A 110 -4.37 14.44 -1.67
C ARG A 110 -4.16 13.45 -2.82
N GLY A 111 -2.90 13.08 -3.06
CA GLY A 111 -2.53 11.92 -3.86
C GLY A 111 -2.14 10.74 -2.98
N GLN A 112 -2.02 9.56 -3.58
CA GLN A 112 -1.44 8.37 -2.97
C GLN A 112 -0.36 7.81 -3.87
N LEU A 113 0.69 7.26 -3.25
CA LEU A 113 1.80 6.60 -3.93
C LEU A 113 2.18 5.33 -3.15
N LEU A 114 2.11 4.18 -3.82
CA LEU A 114 2.62 2.96 -3.23
C LEU A 114 4.15 2.93 -3.34
N MET A 115 4.80 2.41 -2.31
CA MET A 115 6.25 2.33 -2.18
C MET A 115 6.68 0.87 -1.97
N ALA A 116 7.94 0.57 -2.28
CA ALA A 116 8.59 -0.68 -1.92
C ALA A 116 9.95 -0.41 -1.26
N MET A 117 10.33 -1.22 -0.28
CA MET A 117 11.55 -1.05 0.49
C MET A 117 12.73 -1.79 -0.14
N TYR A 118 13.84 -1.10 -0.35
CA TYR A 118 15.08 -1.66 -0.86
C TYR A 118 16.24 -1.44 0.12
N MET A 119 17.23 -2.32 0.05
CA MET A 119 18.52 -2.10 0.69
C MET A 119 19.18 -0.83 0.13
N LEU A 120 20.09 -0.22 0.88
CA LEU A 120 20.76 1.03 0.46
C LEU A 120 21.55 0.89 -0.86
N ASP A 121 21.98 -0.31 -1.20
CA ASP A 121 22.64 -0.65 -2.47
C ASP A 121 21.66 -1.02 -3.61
N GLY A 122 20.36 -0.92 -3.38
CA GLY A 122 19.31 -1.20 -4.36
C GLY A 122 18.86 -2.67 -4.42
N ARG A 123 19.46 -3.58 -3.65
CA ARG A 123 18.99 -4.98 -3.57
C ARG A 123 17.61 -5.07 -2.91
N THR A 124 16.82 -6.07 -3.29
CA THR A 124 15.51 -6.35 -2.67
C THR A 124 15.68 -6.87 -1.24
N THR A 125 14.74 -6.54 -0.36
CA THR A 125 14.63 -7.14 0.99
C THR A 125 13.57 -8.25 1.02
N SER A 126 13.70 -9.18 1.98
CA SER A 126 12.69 -10.22 2.24
C SER A 126 11.51 -9.70 3.07
N SER A 127 11.70 -8.62 3.83
CA SER A 127 10.69 -8.06 4.71
C SER A 127 9.57 -7.32 3.96
N ASP A 128 9.79 -6.97 2.69
CA ASP A 128 8.78 -6.34 1.84
C ASP A 128 7.98 -7.43 1.10
N PRO A 129 6.67 -7.60 1.41
CA PRO A 129 5.84 -8.65 0.81
C PRO A 129 5.64 -8.47 -0.70
N ARG A 130 5.60 -7.23 -1.20
CA ARG A 130 5.51 -6.98 -2.63
C ARG A 130 6.76 -7.49 -3.34
N LEU A 131 7.95 -7.20 -2.81
CA LEU A 131 9.19 -7.72 -3.39
C LEU A 131 9.32 -9.24 -3.21
N ALA A 132 8.74 -9.80 -2.14
CA ALA A 132 8.60 -11.25 -2.01
C ALA A 132 7.75 -11.87 -3.12
N LEU A 133 6.62 -11.28 -3.45
CA LEU A 133 5.78 -11.72 -4.56
C LEU A 133 6.48 -11.53 -5.91
N ALA A 134 7.13 -10.38 -6.14
CA ALA A 134 7.86 -10.10 -7.37
C ALA A 134 8.93 -11.16 -7.65
N ARG A 135 9.69 -11.59 -6.64
CA ARG A 135 10.67 -12.70 -6.78
C ARG A 135 10.02 -14.01 -7.24
N GLN A 136 8.83 -14.35 -6.73
CA GLN A 136 8.12 -15.56 -7.17
C GLN A 136 7.63 -15.44 -8.62
N VAL A 137 7.16 -14.25 -9.01
CA VAL A 137 6.79 -13.95 -10.40
C VAL A 137 8.00 -14.12 -11.33
N ASP A 138 9.16 -13.59 -10.95
CA ASP A 138 10.40 -13.72 -11.75
C ASP A 138 10.85 -15.18 -11.88
N ILE A 139 10.77 -15.97 -10.79
CA ILE A 139 11.10 -17.41 -10.81
C ILE A 139 10.18 -18.19 -11.76
N LEU A 140 8.89 -17.84 -11.81
CA LEU A 140 7.94 -18.45 -12.74
C LEU A 140 8.23 -18.02 -14.18
N ALA A 141 8.49 -16.73 -14.41
CA ALA A 141 8.81 -16.19 -15.72
C ALA A 141 10.08 -16.82 -16.32
N ALA A 142 11.10 -17.09 -15.49
CA ALA A 142 12.32 -17.79 -15.91
C ALA A 142 12.07 -19.23 -16.42
N LYS A 143 10.91 -19.81 -16.08
CA LYS A 143 10.43 -21.12 -16.57
C LYS A 143 9.43 -21.00 -17.73
N GLY A 144 9.19 -19.79 -18.25
CA GLY A 144 8.18 -19.52 -19.25
C GLY A 144 6.73 -19.55 -18.72
N LEU A 145 6.53 -19.41 -17.41
CA LEU A 145 5.22 -19.40 -16.77
C LEU A 145 4.85 -17.97 -16.33
N TYR A 146 3.63 -17.54 -16.63
CA TYR A 146 3.15 -16.20 -16.33
C TYR A 146 1.91 -16.28 -15.45
N PRO A 147 2.06 -16.22 -14.11
CA PRO A 147 0.92 -16.35 -13.20
C PRO A 147 -0.05 -15.19 -13.37
N ALA A 148 -1.35 -15.50 -13.33
CA ALA A 148 -2.43 -14.54 -13.26
C ALA A 148 -3.35 -14.91 -12.10
N GLY A 149 -3.86 -13.90 -11.40
CA GLY A 149 -4.80 -14.07 -10.30
C GLY A 149 -5.84 -12.97 -10.32
N ALA A 150 -7.04 -13.31 -9.88
CA ALA A 150 -8.10 -12.37 -9.59
C ALA A 150 -8.55 -12.60 -8.16
N PHE A 151 -8.92 -11.52 -7.47
CA PHE A 151 -9.45 -11.57 -6.11
C PHE A 151 -10.93 -11.23 -6.15
N GLU A 152 -11.76 -12.08 -5.56
CA GLU A 152 -13.14 -11.74 -5.22
C GLU A 152 -13.13 -11.13 -3.82
N LEU A 153 -13.33 -9.81 -3.76
CA LEU A 153 -13.39 -9.08 -2.49
C LEU A 153 -14.84 -8.95 -2.04
N GLU A 154 -15.26 -9.85 -1.18
CA GLU A 154 -16.55 -9.76 -0.50
C GLU A 154 -16.44 -8.84 0.71
N PHE A 155 -17.42 -7.96 0.88
CA PHE A 155 -17.52 -7.07 2.05
C PHE A 155 -18.98 -6.87 2.45
N PHE A 156 -19.18 -6.51 3.70
CA PHE A 156 -20.51 -6.13 4.21
C PHE A 156 -20.59 -4.61 4.31
N LEU A 157 -21.70 -4.05 3.83
CA LEU A 157 -22.10 -2.70 4.23
C LEU A 157 -22.75 -2.80 5.62
N LEU A 158 -22.33 -1.92 6.53
CA LEU A 158 -22.88 -1.83 7.88
C LEU A 158 -23.84 -0.64 7.97
N ALA A 159 -24.88 -0.77 8.77
CA ALA A 159 -25.75 0.35 9.10
C ALA A 159 -24.98 1.38 9.95
N ASN A 160 -25.36 2.66 9.82
CA ASN A 160 -24.82 3.71 10.69
C ASN A 160 -25.34 3.53 12.13
N GLU A 161 -26.57 3.04 12.28
CA GLU A 161 -27.19 2.74 13.57
C GLU A 161 -26.74 1.40 14.11
N ARG A 162 -26.52 1.35 15.44
CA ARG A 162 -26.31 0.10 16.17
C ARG A 162 -27.63 -0.61 16.42
N ASP A 163 -27.57 -1.92 16.66
CA ASP A 163 -28.73 -2.68 17.11
C ASP A 163 -29.12 -2.35 18.56
N ALA A 164 -30.17 -3.00 19.07
CA ALA A 164 -30.67 -2.77 20.42
C ALA A 164 -29.65 -3.13 21.53
N ASP A 165 -28.68 -4.00 21.23
CA ASP A 165 -27.60 -4.38 22.15
C ASP A 165 -26.34 -3.52 21.96
N GLY A 166 -26.38 -2.51 21.08
CA GLY A 166 -25.25 -1.64 20.78
C GLY A 166 -24.21 -2.26 19.82
N LYS A 167 -24.51 -3.37 19.15
CA LYS A 167 -23.60 -4.02 18.20
C LYS A 167 -23.75 -3.44 16.79
N VAL A 168 -22.74 -3.69 15.95
CA VAL A 168 -22.81 -3.38 14.51
C VAL A 168 -23.80 -4.35 13.83
N GLN A 169 -24.53 -3.84 12.84
CA GLN A 169 -25.51 -4.64 12.08
C GLN A 169 -25.37 -4.39 10.58
N PRO A 170 -25.78 -5.33 9.72
CA PRO A 170 -25.79 -5.13 8.28
C PRO A 170 -26.64 -3.92 7.87
N ALA A 171 -26.19 -3.21 6.85
CA ALA A 171 -26.99 -2.19 6.18
C ALA A 171 -28.26 -2.81 5.59
N ARG A 172 -29.35 -2.04 5.62
CA ARG A 172 -30.59 -2.39 4.93
C ARG A 172 -30.35 -2.40 3.42
N ALA A 173 -31.08 -3.25 2.71
CA ALA A 173 -31.07 -3.26 1.26
C ALA A 173 -31.48 -1.88 0.72
N VAL A 174 -30.69 -1.35 -0.21
CA VAL A 174 -30.80 0.05 -0.68
C VAL A 174 -32.14 0.31 -1.40
N LEU A 175 -32.72 -0.71 -2.04
CA LEU A 175 -33.91 -0.55 -2.86
C LEU A 175 -35.23 -0.57 -2.07
N ASP A 176 -35.37 -1.49 -1.12
CA ASP A 176 -36.63 -1.77 -0.43
C ASP A 176 -36.54 -1.63 1.11
N GLY A 177 -35.35 -1.33 1.65
CA GLY A 177 -35.12 -1.19 3.08
C GLY A 177 -35.16 -2.50 3.86
N ARG A 178 -35.15 -3.65 3.17
CA ARG A 178 -35.21 -4.98 3.77
C ARG A 178 -33.99 -5.24 4.65
N VAL A 179 -34.22 -5.91 5.77
CA VAL A 179 -33.20 -6.31 6.73
C VAL A 179 -32.81 -7.76 6.47
N SER A 180 -31.51 -8.07 6.45
CA SER A 180 -31.02 -9.45 6.50
C SER A 180 -30.57 -9.78 7.92
N GLY A 181 -31.27 -10.68 8.59
CA GLY A 181 -30.96 -11.11 9.96
C GLY A 181 -29.95 -12.27 10.06
N LYS A 182 -29.57 -12.87 8.92
CA LYS A 182 -28.65 -14.02 8.85
C LYS A 182 -27.78 -13.94 7.60
N THR A 183 -26.75 -14.78 7.55
CA THR A 183 -25.94 -14.98 6.35
C THR A 183 -26.74 -15.83 5.36
N GLU A 184 -27.11 -15.23 4.23
CA GLU A 184 -28.01 -15.81 3.22
C GLU A 184 -27.23 -16.46 2.08
N VAL A 185 -26.21 -17.27 2.39
CA VAL A 185 -25.37 -17.89 1.35
C VAL A 185 -26.22 -18.83 0.49
N TYR A 186 -26.26 -18.58 -0.83
CA TYR A 186 -27.08 -19.30 -1.82
C TYR A 186 -28.61 -19.19 -1.63
N SER A 187 -29.11 -18.25 -0.83
CA SER A 187 -30.56 -18.08 -0.65
C SER A 187 -31.23 -17.56 -1.92
N VAL A 188 -32.25 -18.28 -2.40
CA VAL A 188 -33.07 -17.85 -3.55
C VAL A 188 -34.24 -16.95 -3.16
N ASP A 189 -34.56 -16.87 -1.87
CA ASP A 189 -35.72 -16.13 -1.36
C ASP A 189 -35.61 -14.61 -1.62
N HIS A 190 -34.40 -14.14 -1.96
CA HIS A 190 -34.07 -12.73 -2.17
C HIS A 190 -33.66 -12.38 -3.61
N LEU A 191 -33.85 -13.29 -4.58
CA LEU A 191 -33.47 -13.13 -5.99
C LEU A 191 -34.45 -12.27 -6.81
N HIS A 192 -35.44 -11.63 -6.19
CA HIS A 192 -36.39 -10.76 -6.88
C HIS A 192 -35.89 -9.30 -6.85
N GLY A 193 -35.43 -8.84 -8.01
CA GLY A 193 -35.30 -7.42 -8.33
C GLY A 193 -36.62 -6.81 -8.81
#